data_AF-A0A519L232-F1
#
_entry.id   AF-A0A519L232-F1
#
_cell.length_a   1.000
_cell.length_b   1.000
_cell.length_c   1.000
_cell.angle_alpha   90.00
_cell.angle_beta   90.00
_cell.angle_gamma   90.00
#
_symmetry.space_group_name_H-M   'P 1'
#
loop_
_entity.id
_entity.type
_entity.pdbx_description
1 polymer ?
#
loop_
_entity_poly.entity_id
_entity_poly.type
_entity_poly.pdbx_seq_one_letter_code
_entity_poly.pdbx_strand_id
1 'polypeptide(L)' 'MLLYIFKGKVTVNSDLNLEKKESLIIKDENILIQANQDSELVLFITDENGEVYKDGMYSGNKI' A
#
# COMPACT_ATOMS: atom_id res chain seq x y z
N MET A 1 4.53 -4.55 0.62
CA MET A 1 3.59 -3.59 1.28
C MET A 1 2.88 -2.73 0.24
N LEU A 2 1.67 -2.25 0.50
CA LEU A 2 0.93 -1.33 -0.38
C LEU A 2 0.53 -0.07 0.39
N LEU A 3 0.99 1.10 -0.06
CA LEU A 3 0.55 2.39 0.43
C LEU A 3 -0.55 2.94 -0.48
N TYR A 4 -1.67 3.36 0.09
CA TYR A 4 -2.80 3.95 -0.62
C TYR A 4 -3.09 5.36 -0.12
N ILE A 5 -3.27 6.31 -1.04
CA ILE A 5 -3.60 7.70 -0.71
C ILE A 5 -5.12 7.83 -0.63
N PHE A 6 -5.68 7.76 0.58
CA PHE A 6 -7.13 7.90 0.79
C PHE A 6 -7.58 9.36 0.58
N LYS A 7 -6.76 10.32 1.00
CA LYS A 7 -6.95 11.75 0.81
C LYS A 7 -5.61 12.47 0.83
N GLY A 8 -5.53 13.59 0.12
CA GLY A 8 -4.38 14.48 0.16
C GLY A 8 -3.41 14.26 -1.00
N LYS A 9 -2.18 14.75 -0.81
CA LYS A 9 -1.09 14.68 -1.78
C LYS A 9 0.22 14.49 -1.05
N VAL A 10 1.01 13.53 -1.51
CA VAL A 10 2.33 13.22 -0.95
C VAL A 10 3.40 13.19 -2.03
N THR A 11 4.63 13.47 -1.64
CA THR A 11 5.82 13.23 -2.44
C THR A 11 6.62 12.09 -1.81
N VAL A 12 6.96 11.09 -2.61
CA VAL A 12 7.81 9.95 -2.24
C VAL A 12 9.20 10.18 -2.82
N ASN A 13 10.24 10.01 -2.01
CA ASN A 13 11.66 10.14 -2.39
C ASN A 13 12.03 11.43 -3.14
N SER A 14 11.24 12.50 -2.92
CA SER A 14 11.40 13.87 -3.46
C SER A 14 10.92 14.11 -4.90
N ASP A 15 10.61 13.08 -5.69
CA ASP A 15 10.30 13.22 -7.11
C ASP A 15 8.99 12.55 -7.54
N LEU A 16 8.52 11.54 -6.81
CA LEU A 16 7.27 10.85 -7.10
C LEU A 16 6.10 11.47 -6.36
N ASN A 17 5.23 12.19 -7.05
CA ASN A 17 4.01 12.73 -6.46
C ASN A 17 2.86 11.73 -6.59
N LEU A 18 2.15 11.51 -5.49
CA LEU A 18 0.95 10.68 -5.43
C LEU A 18 -0.23 11.48 -4.89
N GLU A 19 -1.39 11.30 -5.51
CA GLU A 19 -2.64 11.97 -5.19
C GLU A 19 -3.71 10.98 -4.76
N LYS A 20 -4.85 11.50 -4.30
CA LYS A 20 -6.01 10.70 -3.86
C LYS A 20 -6.36 9.61 -4.88
N LYS A 21 -6.58 8.39 -4.37
CA LYS A 21 -6.86 7.13 -5.09
C LYS A 21 -5.66 6.48 -5.79
N GLU A 22 -4.47 7.07 -5.71
CA GLU A 22 -3.26 6.42 -6.18
C GLU A 22 -2.64 5.54 -5.08
N SER A 23 -1.74 4.66 -5.50
CA SER A 23 -1.07 3.72 -4.61
C SER A 23 0.35 3.41 -5.03
N LEU A 24 1.18 3.05 -4.06
CA LEU A 24 2.57 2.65 -4.23
C LEU A 24 2.80 1.27 -3.62
N ILE A 25 3.42 0.38 -4.39
CA ILE A 25 3.94 -0.89 -3.87
C ILE A 25 5.35 -0.64 -3.34
N ILE A 26 5.59 -1.02 -2.09
CA ILE A 26 6.86 -0.87 -1.40
C ILE A 26 7.36 -2.28 -1.06
N LYS A 27 8.56 -2.61 -1.52
CA LYS A 27 9.22 -3.90 -1.26
C LYS A 27 10.31 -3.72 -0.21
N ASP A 28 11.56 -4.01 -0.55
CA ASP A 28 12.72 -3.87 0.34
C ASP A 28 13.45 -2.54 0.13
N GLU A 29 12.71 -1.45 0.17
CA GLU A 29 13.23 -0.10 -0.06
C GLU A 29 12.99 0.79 1.15
N ASN A 30 14.00 1.58 1.53
CA ASN A 30 13.79 2.68 2.47
C ASN A 30 13.16 3.84 1.71
N ILE A 31 11.90 4.16 2.03
CA ILE A 31 11.18 5.26 1.40
C ILE A 31 10.99 6.44 2.37
N LEU A 32 11.09 7.65 1.84
CA LEU A 32 10.68 8.87 2.54
C LEU A 32 9.36 9.36 1.95
N ILE A 33 8.36 9.55 2.81
CA ILE A 33 7.05 10.08 2.41
C ILE A 33 6.90 11.46 3.05
N GLN A 34 6.69 12.47 2.22
CA GLN A 34 6.41 13.83 2.66
C GLN A 34 4.98 14.22 2.27
N ALA A 35 4.16 14.54 3.27
CA ALA A 35 2.84 15.11 3.03
C ALA A 35 2.97 16.57 2.61
N ASN A 36 2.46 16.94 1.44
CA ASN A 36 2.48 18.33 0.97
C ASN A 36 1.30 19.15 1.51
N GLN A 37 0.30 18.46 2.07
CA GLN A 37 -0.90 19.00 2.69
C GLN A 37 -1.48 17.95 3.67
N ASP A 38 -2.56 18.29 4.37
CA ASP A 38 -3.32 17.32 5.18
C ASP A 38 -3.69 16.10 4.32
N SER A 39 -3.15 14.95 4.72
CA SER A 39 -3.20 13.70 3.94
C SER A 39 -3.54 12.52 4.84
N GLU A 40 -4.38 11.64 4.32
CA GLU A 40 -4.81 10.40 4.98
C GLU A 40 -4.28 9.23 4.14
N LEU A 41 -3.48 8.38 4.79
CA LEU A 41 -2.75 7.30 4.16
C LEU A 41 -3.18 5.97 4.77
N VAL A 42 -3.28 4.93 3.93
CA VAL A 42 -3.55 3.56 4.39
C VAL A 42 -2.38 2.69 3.97
N LEU A 43 -1.72 2.05 4.93
CA LEU A 43 -0.65 1.10 4.67
C LEU A 43 -1.15 -0.33 4.89
N PHE A 44 -1.16 -1.11 3.82
CA PHE A 44 -1.40 -2.55 3.87
C PHE A 44 -0.06 -3.27 4.00
N ILE A 45 0.10 -4.01 5.09
CA ILE A 45 1.24 -4.88 5.34
C ILE A 45 0.76 -6.31 5.11
N THR A 46 1.44 -7.01 4.22
CA THR A 46 1.13 -8.39 3.82
C THR A 46 2.40 -9.19 3.84
N ASP A 47 2.33 -10.45 4.28
CA ASP A 47 3.41 -11.41 4.06
C ASP A 47 3.35 -11.89 2.60
N GLU A 48 4.34 -11.51 1.80
CA GLU A 48 4.43 -11.93 0.39
C GLU A 48 4.77 -13.41 0.23
N ASN A 49 5.26 -14.08 1.29
CA ASN A 49 5.56 -15.50 1.31
C ASN A 49 4.46 -16.34 1.97
N GLY A 50 3.40 -15.70 2.47
CA GLY A 50 2.26 -16.39 3.07
C GLY A 50 1.54 -17.27 2.06
N GLU A 51 0.94 -18.37 2.54
CA GLU A 51 0.12 -19.21 1.66
C GLU A 51 -1.08 -18.42 1.12
N VAL A 52 -1.30 -18.50 -0.19
CA VAL A 52 -2.42 -17.82 -0.85
C VAL A 52 -3.29 -18.85 -1.56
N TYR A 53 -4.58 -18.87 -1.23
CA TYR A 53 -5.56 -19.69 -1.93
C TYR A 53 -6.11 -18.95 -3.15
N LYS A 54 -6.01 -19.56 -4.34
CA LYS A 54 -6.33 -18.91 -5.63
C LYS A 54 -7.52 -19.51 -6.38
N ASP A 55 -8.18 -20.53 -5.83
CA ASP A 55 -9.32 -21.19 -6.51
C ASP A 55 -10.67 -20.46 -6.30
N GLY A 56 -10.64 -19.14 -6.08
CA GLY A 56 -11.84 -18.31 -5.92
C GLY A 56 -12.42 -18.29 -4.50
N MET A 57 -13.71 -17.97 -4.37
CA MET A 57 -14.40 -17.88 -3.06
C MET A 57 -14.58 -19.25 -2.43
N TYR A 58 -13.53 -19.79 -1.85
CA TYR A 58 -13.61 -20.80 -0.82
C TYR A 58 -13.01 -20.22 0.47
N SER A 59 -13.84 -19.47 1.21
CA SER A 59 -13.50 -18.88 2.50
C SER A 59 -13.74 -19.89 3.65
N GLY A 60 -13.18 -21.09 3.52
CA GLY A 60 -13.29 -22.15 4.52
C GLY A 60 -11.92 -22.70 4.88
N ASN A 61 -11.53 -22.56 6.16
CA ASN A 61 -10.47 -23.38 6.74
C ASN A 61 -10.88 -24.85 6.57
N LYS A 62 -10.13 -25.64 5.81
CA LYS A 62 -10.30 -27.10 5.83
C LYS A 62 -9.75 -27.62 7.15
N ILE A 63 -10.66 -28.14 7.98
CA ILE A 63 -10.37 -28.97 9.15
C ILE A 63 -9.73 -30.27 8.68
#